data_AF-A0A520JN89-F1
#
_entry.id   AF-A0A520JN89-F1
#
_cell.length_a   1.000
_cell.length_b   1.000
_cell.length_c   1.000
_cell.angle_alpha   90.00
_cell.angle_beta   90.00
_cell.angle_gamma   90.00
#
_symmetry.space_group_name_H-M   'P 1'
#
loop_
_entity.id
_entity.type
_entity.pdbx_description
1 polymer ?
#
loop_
_entity_poly.entity_id
_entity_poly.type
_entity_poly.pdbx_seq_one_letter_code
_entity_poly.pdbx_strand_id
1 'polypeptide(L)'
;MDDIELNQDPVATAETDTGVPSRRRVLALGAMTAGMVVSIRPALAQTAGSVLNCEIPVPDPGRAGSYIDADGGVVPARTKGAFPPSTRAFKGEEVKRALASGSTLPGTDSDRSRAYVKYIRRLQRGQGGFTCFASLQMPRG
;
A
#
# COMPACT_ATOMS: atom_id res chain seq x y z
N MET A 1 -45.08 -4.12 33.38
CA MET A 1 -43.72 -4.30 32.88
C MET A 1 -43.77 -4.28 31.38
N ASP A 2 -43.54 -3.06 30.87
CA ASP A 2 -42.71 -2.78 29.70
C ASP A 2 -43.29 -3.13 28.32
N ASP A 3 -44.21 -2.27 27.93
CA ASP A 3 -44.15 -1.41 26.73
C ASP A 3 -43.06 -1.77 25.68
N ILE A 4 -43.48 -2.01 24.44
CA ILE A 4 -43.18 -1.16 23.27
C ILE A 4 -44.27 -1.46 22.22
N GLU A 5 -45.27 -0.60 22.26
CA GLU A 5 -46.19 -0.34 21.16
C GLU A 5 -45.50 0.60 20.16
N LEU A 6 -46.08 0.68 18.97
CA LEU A 6 -46.06 1.82 18.03
C LEU A 6 -45.10 1.78 16.84
N ASN A 7 -45.79 1.74 15.68
CA ASN A 7 -45.56 2.53 14.48
C ASN A 7 -44.86 1.87 13.29
N GLN A 8 -45.72 1.19 12.52
CA GLN A 8 -45.98 1.53 11.11
C GLN A 8 -46.01 3.08 10.96
N ASP A 9 -45.43 3.74 9.97
CA ASP A 9 -45.64 3.69 8.51
C ASP A 9 -44.54 4.58 7.85
N PRO A 10 -44.67 5.09 6.60
CA PRO A 10 -44.29 4.44 5.35
C PRO A 10 -43.30 5.29 4.53
N VAL A 11 -42.53 4.69 3.63
CA VAL A 11 -42.06 5.41 2.42
C VAL A 11 -41.79 4.33 1.36
N ALA A 12 -42.74 4.05 0.46
CA ALA A 12 -42.97 4.81 -0.77
C ALA A 12 -41.62 5.10 -1.45
N THR A 13 -41.25 4.50 -2.58
CA THR A 13 -42.08 4.35 -3.78
C THR A 13 -41.41 3.29 -4.66
N ALA A 14 -42.11 2.20 -4.97
CA ALA A 14 -41.82 1.45 -6.17
C ALA A 14 -42.51 2.18 -7.32
N GLU A 15 -41.72 2.43 -8.35
CA GLU A 15 -42.13 3.00 -9.62
C GLU A 15 -43.29 2.21 -10.23
N THR A 16 -44.14 2.96 -10.91
CA THR A 16 -45.34 2.56 -11.63
C THR A 16 -45.15 1.36 -12.56
N ASP A 17 -46.04 0.37 -12.50
CA ASP A 17 -46.70 -0.12 -13.71
C ASP A 17 -48.06 -0.76 -13.40
N THR A 18 -49.02 -0.46 -14.26
CA THR A 18 -50.44 -0.81 -14.11
C THR A 18 -50.69 -2.16 -14.76
N GLY A 19 -51.02 -3.19 -13.96
CA GLY A 19 -51.39 -4.50 -14.49
C GLY A 19 -52.15 -5.34 -13.47
N VAL A 20 -53.44 -5.56 -13.74
CA VAL A 20 -54.44 -6.33 -12.95
C VAL A 20 -53.88 -7.64 -12.34
N PRO A 21 -54.12 -7.97 -11.05
CA PRO A 21 -53.63 -9.20 -10.45
C PRO A 21 -54.59 -10.36 -10.75
N SER A 22 -54.29 -11.16 -11.79
CA SER A 22 -54.93 -12.46 -11.98
C SER A 22 -54.18 -13.53 -11.19
N ARG A 23 -54.89 -14.13 -10.24
CA ARG A 23 -54.45 -15.22 -9.36
C ARG A 23 -53.86 -16.35 -10.21
N ARG A 24 -52.80 -16.99 -9.71
CA ARG A 24 -52.26 -18.31 -10.11
C ARG A 24 -51.04 -18.25 -11.04
N ARG A 25 -49.86 -18.29 -10.41
CA ARG A 25 -48.63 -19.05 -10.76
C ARG A 25 -47.44 -18.27 -10.21
N VAL A 26 -46.42 -18.82 -9.59
CA VAL A 26 -45.98 -20.17 -9.22
C VAL A 26 -44.84 -19.88 -8.24
N LEU A 27 -44.74 -20.59 -7.12
CA LEU A 27 -43.51 -20.66 -6.36
C LEU A 27 -42.42 -21.22 -7.28
N ALA A 28 -41.39 -20.43 -7.61
CA ALA A 28 -40.16 -20.92 -8.18
C ALA A 28 -38.98 -20.25 -7.49
N LEU A 29 -38.31 -21.05 -6.65
CA LEU A 29 -37.05 -20.77 -5.98
C LEU A 29 -36.01 -20.22 -6.96
N GLY A 30 -35.49 -19.03 -6.68
CA GLY A 30 -34.28 -18.48 -7.28
C GLY A 30 -33.31 -18.08 -6.17
N ALA A 31 -32.51 -19.04 -5.69
CA ALA A 31 -31.43 -18.76 -4.75
C ALA A 31 -30.27 -18.09 -5.48
N MET A 32 -30.29 -16.75 -5.53
CA MET A 32 -29.10 -15.98 -5.88
C MET A 32 -28.23 -15.92 -4.62
N THR A 33 -27.07 -16.60 -4.63
CA THR A 33 -26.08 -16.46 -3.55
C THR A 33 -25.57 -15.02 -3.55
N ALA A 34 -26.09 -14.19 -2.65
CA ALA A 34 -25.58 -12.85 -2.41
C ALA A 34 -24.18 -12.98 -1.79
N GLY A 35 -23.14 -12.88 -2.61
CA GLY A 35 -21.80 -12.67 -2.11
C GLY A 35 -21.77 -11.34 -1.37
N MET A 36 -21.49 -11.36 -0.07
CA MET A 36 -21.21 -10.12 0.68
C MET A 36 -19.93 -9.50 0.11
N VAL A 37 -20.07 -8.46 -0.70
CA VAL A 37 -18.95 -7.57 -1.00
C VAL A 37 -18.66 -6.83 0.29
N VAL A 38 -17.72 -7.36 1.08
CA VAL A 38 -17.22 -6.66 2.25
C VAL A 38 -16.46 -5.45 1.72
N SER A 39 -17.13 -4.29 1.74
CA SER A 39 -16.45 -3.01 1.58
C SER A 39 -15.65 -2.77 2.85
N ILE A 40 -14.46 -3.36 2.92
CA ILE A 40 -13.45 -2.92 3.88
C ILE A 40 -13.08 -1.53 3.40
N ARG A 41 -13.73 -0.50 3.94
CA ARG A 41 -13.11 0.82 3.97
C ARG A 41 -11.89 0.62 4.87
N PRO A 42 -10.66 0.58 4.34
CA PRO A 42 -9.52 0.68 5.24
C PRO A 42 -9.74 2.01 5.94
N ALA A 43 -9.84 2.01 7.25
CA ALA A 43 -9.76 3.24 7.99
C ALA A 43 -8.40 3.85 7.65
N LEU A 44 -8.36 4.76 6.68
CA LEU A 44 -7.22 5.61 6.33
C LEU A 44 -6.94 6.62 7.46
N ALA A 45 -7.24 6.27 8.71
CA ALA A 45 -7.18 7.13 9.87
C ALA A 45 -5.83 7.03 10.60
N GLN A 46 -4.85 6.26 10.11
CA GLN A 46 -3.54 6.11 10.78
C GLN A 46 -2.32 6.10 9.86
N THR A 47 -2.43 6.46 8.58
CA THR A 47 -1.27 6.42 7.68
C THR A 47 -0.34 7.63 7.80
N ALA A 48 -0.73 8.74 8.44
CA ALA A 48 0.11 9.94 8.49
C ALA A 48 1.36 9.80 9.40
N GLY A 49 1.28 9.06 10.51
CA GLY A 49 2.42 8.76 11.40
C GLY A 49 3.24 7.53 10.99
N SER A 50 2.70 6.67 10.12
CA SER A 50 3.37 5.45 9.67
C SER A 50 4.31 5.67 8.48
N VAL A 51 4.14 6.73 7.70
CA VAL A 51 5.00 7.02 6.52
C VAL A 51 6.47 7.17 6.88
N LEU A 52 6.75 7.70 8.07
CA LEU A 52 8.11 7.91 8.59
C LEU A 52 8.71 6.59 9.12
N ASN A 53 7.86 5.63 9.50
CA ASN A 53 8.23 4.28 9.94
C ASN A 53 8.21 3.23 8.82
N CYS A 54 7.84 3.61 7.60
CA CYS A 54 7.89 2.73 6.45
C CYS A 54 9.33 2.26 6.17
N GLU A 55 9.44 1.08 5.58
CA GLU A 55 10.72 0.42 5.29
C GLU A 55 10.98 0.38 3.78
N ILE A 56 12.21 0.71 3.40
CA ILE A 56 12.71 0.67 2.03
C ILE A 56 13.78 -0.43 1.95
N PRO A 57 13.46 -1.58 1.33
CA PRO A 57 14.44 -2.64 1.13
C PRO A 57 15.43 -2.26 0.01
N VAL A 58 16.69 -2.67 0.17
CA VAL A 58 17.74 -2.50 -0.85
C VAL A 58 18.46 -3.83 -1.03
N PRO A 59 18.33 -4.51 -2.18
CA PRO A 59 17.45 -4.25 -3.31
C PRO A 59 15.97 -4.54 -2.99
N ASP A 60 15.08 -4.22 -3.93
CA ASP A 60 13.66 -4.53 -3.82
C ASP A 60 13.42 -6.06 -3.76
N PRO A 61 12.28 -6.52 -3.21
CA PRO A 61 12.02 -7.94 -3.01
C PRO A 61 12.04 -8.75 -4.32
N GLY A 62 11.67 -8.14 -5.45
CA GLY A 62 11.69 -8.79 -6.76
C GLY A 62 13.11 -9.03 -7.30
N ARG A 63 14.12 -8.42 -6.67
CA ARG A 63 15.54 -8.55 -7.02
C ARG A 63 16.39 -9.00 -5.83
N ALA A 64 15.77 -9.65 -4.85
CA ALA A 64 16.46 -10.25 -3.72
C ALA A 64 17.62 -11.16 -4.20
N GLY A 65 18.79 -11.05 -3.57
CA GLY A 65 20.02 -11.76 -3.96
C GLY A 65 20.88 -11.04 -5.00
N SER A 66 20.40 -9.93 -5.57
CA SER A 66 21.21 -9.06 -6.43
C SER A 66 22.04 -8.07 -5.62
N TYR A 67 23.05 -7.48 -6.26
CA TYR A 67 23.98 -6.51 -5.68
C TYR A 67 23.70 -5.12 -6.25
N ILE A 68 24.21 -4.08 -5.59
CA ILE A 68 24.04 -2.69 -6.02
C ILE A 68 25.38 -2.15 -6.50
N ASP A 69 25.47 -1.65 -7.73
CA ASP A 69 26.67 -0.98 -8.23
C ASP A 69 26.85 0.44 -7.63
N ALA A 70 27.98 1.08 -7.91
CA ALA A 70 28.28 2.42 -7.43
C ALA A 70 27.33 3.52 -7.96
N ASP A 71 26.59 3.24 -9.03
CA ASP A 71 25.57 4.10 -9.63
C ASP A 71 24.15 3.79 -9.15
N GLY A 72 24.03 2.85 -8.21
CA GLY A 72 22.76 2.40 -7.65
C GLY A 72 22.01 1.43 -8.56
N GLY A 73 22.61 0.90 -9.62
CA GLY A 73 22.05 -0.15 -10.46
C GLY A 73 22.05 -1.51 -9.78
N VAL A 74 21.07 -2.34 -10.14
CA VAL A 74 21.00 -3.71 -9.67
C VAL A 74 21.79 -4.59 -10.63
N VAL A 75 22.80 -5.27 -10.10
CA VAL A 75 23.75 -6.10 -10.85
C VAL A 75 23.81 -7.51 -10.27
N PRO A 76 24.22 -8.51 -11.07
CA PRO A 76 24.44 -9.86 -10.56
C PRO A 76 25.47 -9.90 -9.43
N ALA A 77 25.34 -10.90 -8.56
CA ALA A 77 26.34 -11.18 -7.55
C ALA A 77 27.73 -11.39 -8.19
N ARG A 78 28.79 -10.97 -7.49
CA ARG A 78 30.20 -11.02 -7.94
C ARG A 78 30.59 -10.03 -9.04
N THR A 79 29.77 -9.01 -9.28
CA THR A 79 30.18 -7.87 -10.12
C THR A 79 31.26 -7.04 -9.39
N LYS A 80 32.35 -6.71 -10.08
CA LYS A 80 33.46 -5.95 -9.50
C LYS A 80 32.98 -4.56 -9.06
N GLY A 81 33.28 -4.20 -7.81
CA GLY A 81 32.88 -2.90 -7.24
C GLY A 81 31.39 -2.80 -6.89
N ALA A 82 30.65 -3.90 -6.94
CA ALA A 82 29.27 -3.94 -6.47
C ALA A 82 29.20 -4.19 -4.97
N PHE A 83 28.24 -3.54 -4.33
CA PHE A 83 27.96 -3.67 -2.91
C PHE A 83 26.93 -4.78 -2.67
N PRO A 84 27.09 -5.56 -1.58
CA PRO A 84 26.12 -6.58 -1.20
C PRO A 84 24.74 -5.96 -0.92
N PRO A 85 23.66 -6.74 -0.93
CA PRO A 85 22.35 -6.26 -0.49
C PRO A 85 22.38 -5.83 0.99
N SER A 86 21.49 -4.92 1.38
CA SER A 86 21.30 -4.57 2.78
C SER A 86 20.78 -5.77 3.57
N THR A 87 21.29 -5.95 4.80
CA THR A 87 20.83 -7.02 5.71
C THR A 87 19.46 -6.74 6.31
N ARG A 88 19.02 -5.48 6.24
CA ARG A 88 17.72 -5.01 6.71
C ARG A 88 17.19 -3.92 5.80
N ALA A 89 15.88 -3.75 5.78
CA ALA A 89 15.29 -2.58 5.18
C ALA A 89 15.62 -1.31 5.98
N PHE A 90 15.71 -0.18 5.28
CA PHE A 90 15.97 1.13 5.87
C PHE A 90 14.67 1.84 6.21
N LYS A 91 14.62 2.53 7.34
CA LYS A 91 13.45 3.32 7.71
C LYS A 91 13.35 4.57 6.85
N GLY A 92 12.12 5.03 6.60
CA GLY A 92 11.84 6.25 5.84
C GLY A 92 12.59 7.46 6.39
N GLU A 93 12.70 7.60 7.71
CA GLU A 93 13.47 8.68 8.34
C GLU A 93 14.98 8.62 8.10
N GLU A 94 15.55 7.41 8.13
CA GLU A 94 16.98 7.19 7.85
C GLU A 94 17.28 7.60 6.41
N VAL A 95 16.41 7.18 5.48
CA VAL A 95 16.51 7.51 4.05
C VAL A 95 16.27 8.99 3.79
N LYS A 96 15.27 9.60 4.43
CA LYS A 96 14.97 11.04 4.30
C LYS A 96 16.16 11.88 4.74
N ARG A 97 16.77 11.55 5.88
CA ARG A 97 17.98 12.21 6.38
C ARG A 97 19.14 12.02 5.40
N ALA A 98 19.39 10.79 4.96
CA ALA A 98 20.43 10.52 3.96
C ALA A 98 20.22 11.30 2.65
N LEU A 99 18.97 11.48 2.21
CA LEU A 99 18.64 12.25 1.01
C LEU A 99 18.77 13.76 1.20
N ALA A 100 18.40 14.28 2.38
CA ALA A 100 18.38 15.71 2.67
C ALA A 100 19.75 16.26 3.08
N SER A 101 20.47 15.57 3.96
CA SER A 101 21.78 16.00 4.49
C SER A 101 22.97 15.26 3.88
N GLY A 102 22.74 14.26 3.03
CA GLY A 102 23.82 13.41 2.50
C GLY A 102 24.44 12.48 3.56
N SER A 103 23.76 12.28 4.68
CA SER A 103 24.25 11.42 5.77
C SER A 103 24.32 9.95 5.37
N THR A 104 25.25 9.22 5.99
CA THR A 104 25.43 7.78 5.76
C THR A 104 24.26 6.99 6.35
N LEU A 105 23.77 6.01 5.60
CA LEU A 105 22.75 5.06 6.04
C LEU A 105 23.33 4.19 7.18
N PRO A 106 22.55 3.94 8.24
CA PRO A 106 23.01 3.18 9.40
C PRO A 106 23.40 1.75 9.04
N GLY A 107 24.56 1.30 9.55
CA GLY A 107 25.10 -0.03 9.25
C GLY A 107 25.73 -0.16 7.85
N THR A 108 26.06 0.96 7.21
CA THR A 108 26.73 0.98 5.90
C THR A 108 27.96 1.90 5.89
N ASP A 109 28.94 1.59 5.05
CA ASP A 109 30.08 2.47 4.76
C ASP A 109 29.65 3.65 3.88
N SER A 110 30.46 4.71 3.80
CA SER A 110 30.12 5.91 3.01
C SER A 110 29.82 5.60 1.53
N ASP A 111 30.65 4.76 0.89
CA ASP A 111 30.46 4.41 -0.53
C ASP A 111 29.23 3.54 -0.74
N ARG A 112 28.99 2.58 0.15
CA ARG A 112 27.81 1.72 0.14
C ARG A 112 26.53 2.54 0.33
N SER A 113 26.56 3.48 1.27
CA SER A 113 25.44 4.40 1.51
C SER A 113 25.14 5.23 0.27
N ARG A 114 26.16 5.76 -0.41
CA ARG A 114 25.97 6.54 -1.65
C ARG A 114 25.33 5.69 -2.74
N ALA A 115 25.81 4.47 -2.95
CA ALA A 115 25.24 3.52 -3.89
C ALA A 115 23.77 3.22 -3.58
N TYR A 116 23.44 2.96 -2.31
CA TYR A 116 22.06 2.70 -1.87
C TYR A 116 21.17 3.92 -2.04
N VAL A 117 21.63 5.13 -1.70
CA VAL A 117 20.87 6.36 -1.91
C VAL A 117 20.60 6.58 -3.40
N LYS A 118 21.57 6.33 -4.28
CA LYS A 118 21.35 6.36 -5.74
C LYS A 118 20.31 5.32 -6.17
N TYR A 119 20.37 4.10 -5.64
CA TYR A 119 19.36 3.05 -5.88
C TYR A 119 17.96 3.48 -5.44
N ILE A 120 17.83 4.10 -4.27
CA ILE A 120 16.54 4.58 -3.75
C ILE A 120 15.97 5.69 -4.65
N ARG A 121 16.82 6.62 -5.11
CA ARG A 121 16.41 7.71 -6.01
C ARG A 121 15.84 7.24 -7.35
N ARG A 122 16.22 6.05 -7.81
CA ARG A 122 15.76 5.44 -9.06
C ARG A 122 14.66 4.39 -8.89
N LEU A 123 14.15 4.18 -7.66
CA LEU A 123 13.02 3.28 -7.45
C LEU A 123 11.88 3.69 -8.38
N GLN A 124 11.31 2.72 -9.08
CA GLN A 124 10.19 2.95 -10.00
C GLN A 124 8.88 2.48 -9.35
N ARG A 125 7.75 2.91 -9.93
CA ARG A 125 6.43 2.44 -9.50
C ARG A 125 6.37 0.91 -9.60
N GLY A 126 5.87 0.26 -8.55
CA GLY A 126 5.80 -1.20 -8.45
C GLY A 126 7.02 -1.86 -7.81
N GLN A 127 8.13 -1.14 -7.58
CA GLN A 127 9.27 -1.65 -6.81
C GLN A 127 9.05 -1.48 -5.31
N GLY A 128 9.53 -2.45 -4.52
CA GLY A 128 9.42 -2.40 -3.06
C GLY A 128 10.08 -1.14 -2.49
N GLY A 129 9.38 -0.45 -1.58
CA GLY A 129 9.86 0.80 -0.98
C GLY A 129 9.63 2.08 -1.79
N PHE A 130 9.20 1.99 -3.06
CA PHE A 130 8.91 3.18 -3.87
C PHE A 130 7.79 4.05 -3.28
N THR A 131 6.73 3.44 -2.76
CA THR A 131 5.61 4.16 -2.12
C THR A 131 6.06 4.94 -0.89
N CYS A 132 6.99 4.37 -0.11
CA CYS A 132 7.64 5.07 1.00
C CYS A 132 8.46 6.25 0.48
N PHE A 133 9.38 6.02 -0.46
CA PHE A 133 10.23 7.07 -1.03
C PHE A 133 9.44 8.21 -1.67
N ALA A 134 8.37 7.91 -2.40
CA ALA A 134 7.46 8.91 -2.96
C ALA A 134 6.83 9.79 -1.87
N SER A 135 6.52 9.20 -0.72
CA SER A 135 5.91 9.91 0.40
C SER A 135 6.90 10.74 1.24
N LEU A 136 8.21 10.49 1.09
CA LEU A 136 9.27 11.32 1.65
C LEU A 136 9.53 12.59 0.82
N GLN A 137 9.23 12.54 -0.48
CA GLN A 137 9.43 13.66 -1.41
C GLN A 137 8.29 14.68 -1.38
N MET A 138 7.13 14.32 -0.82
CA MET A 138 6.05 15.26 -0.61
C MET A 138 6.45 16.29 0.46
N PRO A 139 6.52 17.59 0.13
CA PRO A 139 6.74 18.64 1.12
C PRO A 139 5.59 18.57 2.12
N ARG A 140 5.92 18.34 3.39
CA ARG A 140 4.97 18.61 4.47
C ARG A 140 5.18 20.08 4.82
N GLY A 141 4.20 20.90 4.43
CA GLY A 141 4.20 22.34 4.69
C GLY A 141 4.16 22.67 6.18
#